data_AF-A0A958G4J9-F1
#
_entry.id   AF-A0A958G4J9-F1
#
_cell.length_a   1.000
_cell.length_b   1.000
_cell.length_c   1.000
_cell.angle_alpha   90.00
_cell.angle_beta   90.00
_cell.angle_gamma   90.00
#
_symmetry.space_group_name_H-M   'P 1'
#
loop_
_entity.id
_entity.type
_entity.pdbx_description
1 polymer ?
#
loop_
_entity_poly.entity_id
_entity_poly.type
_entity_poly.pdbx_seq_one_letter_code
_entity_poly.pdbx_strand_id
1 'polypeptide(L)'
;MRIILLLLISGWLTLGAQARWDGTLLPDEQLTVARAIAIAISQNPALNQYREEIRSQRGERWRGVGLPSPDLLILQEGIPREGSGFGERRWGISQSLDFPL
;
A
#
# COMPACT_ATOMS: atom_id res chain seq x y z
N MET A 1 -8.60 -45.42 -4.70
CA MET A 1 -9.24 -45.51 -3.37
C MET A 1 -8.84 -44.28 -2.57
N ARG A 2 -9.77 -43.32 -2.44
CA ARG A 2 -9.96 -42.26 -1.40
C ARG A 2 -8.74 -41.39 -1.03
N ILE A 3 -8.55 -40.27 -1.72
CA ILE A 3 -8.98 -38.89 -1.35
C ILE A 3 -8.03 -38.23 -0.32
N ILE A 4 -7.18 -37.38 -0.87
CA ILE A 4 -6.58 -36.20 -0.25
C ILE A 4 -7.72 -35.23 0.08
N LEU A 5 -7.99 -34.94 1.36
CA LEU A 5 -8.71 -33.72 1.76
C LEU A 5 -8.69 -33.53 3.29
N LEU A 6 -8.54 -32.26 3.70
CA LEU A 6 -8.91 -31.68 5.00
C LEU A 6 -8.04 -32.02 6.22
N LEU A 7 -6.95 -31.28 6.39
CA LEU A 7 -6.63 -30.62 7.67
C LEU A 7 -5.96 -29.25 7.40
N LEU A 8 -6.61 -28.46 6.54
CA LEU A 8 -6.58 -27.00 6.64
C LEU A 8 -7.61 -26.63 7.73
N ILE A 9 -7.35 -25.58 8.52
CA ILE A 9 -8.16 -25.04 9.64
C ILE A 9 -7.66 -25.40 11.06
N SER A 10 -6.35 -25.28 11.32
CA SER A 10 -5.87 -25.09 12.71
C SER A 10 -4.70 -24.10 12.84
N GLY A 11 -4.47 -23.29 11.80
CA GLY A 11 -3.32 -22.38 11.73
C GLY A 11 -3.58 -20.92 12.13
N TRP A 12 -4.72 -20.60 12.75
CA TRP A 12 -5.12 -19.22 13.03
C TRP A 12 -5.76 -19.08 14.41
N LEU A 13 -5.04 -19.36 15.50
CA LEU A 13 -5.49 -18.87 16.82
C LEU A 13 -4.44 -18.88 17.95
N THR A 14 -3.14 -18.70 17.67
CA THR A 14 -2.17 -18.42 18.75
C THR A 14 -1.01 -17.55 18.28
N LEU A 15 -1.30 -16.41 17.64
CA LEU A 15 -0.33 -15.31 17.60
C LEU A 15 -0.66 -14.30 18.70
N GLY A 16 -0.81 -14.81 19.92
CA GLY A 16 -0.58 -13.99 21.10
C GLY A 16 0.92 -13.70 21.11
N ALA A 17 1.29 -12.49 20.68
CA ALA A 17 2.64 -11.98 20.85
C ALA A 17 2.96 -12.01 22.35
N GLN A 18 3.60 -13.09 22.79
CA GLN A 18 4.19 -13.19 24.11
C GLN A 18 5.36 -12.21 24.11
N ALA A 19 5.09 -10.96 24.47
CA ALA A 19 6.10 -10.04 24.94
C ALA A 19 6.64 -10.65 26.25
N ARG A 20 7.64 -11.52 26.11
CA ARG A 20 8.43 -12.02 27.23
C ARG A 20 9.26 -10.85 27.70
N TRP A 21 8.83 -10.21 28.78
CA TRP A 21 9.65 -9.25 29.51
C TRP A 21 10.74 -10.04 30.23
N ASP A 22 11.81 -10.43 29.53
CA ASP A 22 13.04 -10.79 30.21
C ASP A 22 13.69 -9.50 30.68
N GLY A 23 13.70 -9.30 32.00
CA GLY A 23 14.28 -8.13 32.66
C GLY A 23 15.81 -7.99 32.51
N THR A 24 16.40 -8.54 31.45
CA THR A 24 17.78 -8.30 31.05
C THR A 24 17.84 -6.98 30.30
N LEU A 25 17.90 -5.89 31.06
CA LEU A 25 18.23 -4.57 30.54
C LEU A 25 19.60 -4.67 29.86
N LEU A 26 19.64 -4.44 28.54
CA LEU A 26 20.88 -4.28 27.80
C LEU A 26 21.69 -3.15 28.47
N PRO A 27 23.02 -3.31 28.65
CA PRO A 27 23.84 -2.32 29.31
C PRO A 27 24.03 -1.12 28.37
N ASP A 28 23.09 -0.17 28.43
CA ASP A 28 23.18 1.27 28.10
C ASP A 28 21.80 1.94 27.86
N GLU A 29 20.67 1.28 28.14
CA GLU A 29 19.34 1.90 28.06
C GLU A 29 19.01 2.78 29.29
N GLN A 30 19.71 3.90 29.44
CA GLN A 30 19.20 4.96 30.32
C GLN A 30 18.08 5.72 29.59
N LEU A 31 16.82 5.46 29.98
CA LEU A 31 15.66 6.23 29.54
C LEU A 31 15.75 7.65 30.08
N THR A 32 16.46 8.52 29.37
CA THR A 32 16.48 9.95 29.69
C THR A 32 15.09 10.55 29.44
N VAL A 33 14.71 11.58 30.19
CA VAL A 33 13.42 12.28 29.99
C VAL A 33 13.26 12.74 28.54
N ALA A 34 14.33 13.24 27.94
CA ALA A 34 14.36 13.61 26.52
C ALA A 34 14.07 12.41 25.60
N ARG A 35 14.65 11.24 25.88
CA ARG A 35 14.40 10.01 25.12
C ARG A 35 12.97 9.51 25.30
N ALA A 36 12.42 9.57 26.52
CA ALA A 36 11.03 9.21 26.81
C ALA A 36 10.06 10.10 26.05
N ILE A 37 10.30 11.42 26.01
CA ILE A 37 9.48 12.38 25.24
C ILE A 37 9.60 12.09 23.74
N ALA A 38 10.80 11.83 23.21
CA ALA A 38 10.98 11.51 21.81
C ALA A 38 10.25 10.21 21.41
N ILE A 39 10.30 9.18 22.27
CA ILE A 39 9.55 7.93 22.07
C ILE A 39 8.05 8.21 22.12
N ALA A 40 7.57 8.95 23.13
CA ALA A 40 6.16 9.30 23.25
C ALA A 40 5.63 10.07 22.03
N ILE A 41 6.39 11.01 21.47
CA ILE A 41 6.01 11.78 20.27
C ILE A 41 6.05 10.93 18.99
N SER A 42 7.03 10.05 18.85
CA SER A 42 7.15 9.18 17.66
C SER A 42 6.13 8.05 17.63
N GLN A 43 5.74 7.53 18.80
CA GLN A 43 4.78 6.44 18.93
C GLN A 43 3.35 6.93 19.21
N ASN A 44 3.11 8.24 19.28
CA ASN A 44 1.78 8.78 19.51
C ASN A 44 0.84 8.47 18.31
N PRO A 45 -0.24 7.70 18.51
CA PRO A 45 -1.12 7.29 17.42
C PRO A 45 -1.86 8.48 16.78
N ALA A 46 -2.27 9.48 17.56
CA ALA A 46 -2.94 10.66 17.04
C ALA A 46 -1.99 11.49 16.15
N LEU A 47 -0.74 11.70 16.58
CA LEU A 47 0.26 12.38 15.73
C LEU A 47 0.56 11.61 14.46
N ASN A 48 0.58 10.28 14.52
CA ASN A 48 0.80 9.45 13.35
C ASN A 48 -0.38 9.50 12.37
N GLN A 49 -1.62 9.53 12.86
CA GLN A 49 -2.80 9.76 12.02
C GLN A 49 -2.72 11.09 11.27
N TYR A 50 -2.41 12.19 11.97
CA TYR A 50 -2.25 13.50 11.31
C TYR A 50 -1.09 13.53 10.32
N ARG A 51 0.03 12.85 10.61
CA ARG A 51 1.16 12.74 9.66
C ARG A 51 0.75 12.02 8.37
N GLU A 52 0.01 10.93 8.48
CA GLU A 52 -0.49 10.19 7.31
C GLU A 52 -1.55 10.99 6.54
N GLU A 53 -2.40 11.75 7.24
CA GLU A 53 -3.34 12.67 6.59
C GLU A 53 -2.61 13.74 5.77
N ILE A 54 -1.60 14.40 6.36
CA ILE A 54 -0.76 15.38 5.66
C ILE A 54 -0.03 14.73 4.47
N ARG A 55 0.45 13.50 4.63
CA ARG A 55 1.12 12.75 3.57
C ARG A 55 0.18 12.46 2.40
N SER A 56 -1.04 12.03 2.69
CA SER A 56 -2.09 11.83 1.70
C SER A 56 -2.41 13.12 0.96
N GLN A 57 -2.69 14.21 1.68
CA GLN A 57 -2.98 15.53 1.10
C GLN A 57 -1.82 16.09 0.26
N ARG A 58 -0.57 15.81 0.64
CA ARG A 58 0.60 16.19 -0.17
C ARG A 58 0.62 15.46 -1.50
N GLY A 59 0.23 14.19 -1.54
CA GLY A 59 0.04 13.43 -2.79
C GLY A 59 -1.03 14.08 -3.68
N GLU A 60 -2.15 14.49 -3.08
CA GLU A 60 -3.24 15.20 -3.79
C GLU A 60 -2.79 16.54 -4.37
N ARG A 61 -1.96 17.30 -3.62
CA ARG A 61 -1.44 18.60 -4.08
C ARG A 61 -0.62 18.48 -5.35
N TRP A 62 0.18 17.42 -5.51
CA TRP A 62 0.90 17.16 -6.75
C TRP A 62 -0.03 16.78 -7.91
N ARG A 63 -1.19 16.17 -7.63
CA ARG A 63 -2.22 15.92 -8.66
C ARG A 63 -2.88 17.20 -9.17
N GLY A 64 -2.98 18.25 -8.34
CA GLY A 64 -3.61 19.52 -8.71
C GLY A 64 -2.70 20.56 -9.37
N VAL A 65 -1.37 20.41 -9.27
CA VAL A 65 -0.39 21.35 -9.87
C VAL A 65 0.21 20.82 -11.17
N GLY A 66 0.09 19.51 -11.43
CA GLY A 66 0.57 18.88 -12.66
C GLY A 66 -0.46 18.91 -13.79
N LEU A 67 0.03 18.79 -15.03
CA LEU A 67 -0.82 18.42 -16.16
C LEU A 67 -1.56 17.12 -15.81
N PRO A 68 -2.86 16.99 -16.13
CA PRO A 68 -3.59 15.76 -15.89
C PRO A 68 -2.85 14.60 -16.58
N SER A 69 -2.80 13.45 -15.91
CA SER A 69 -2.19 12.25 -16.47
C SER A 69 -2.92 11.85 -17.75
N PRO A 70 -2.20 11.40 -18.79
CA PRO A 70 -2.85 10.95 -20.02
C PRO A 70 -3.62 9.66 -19.77
N ASP A 71 -4.76 9.52 -20.43
CA ASP A 71 -5.54 8.29 -20.43
C ASP A 71 -4.97 7.32 -21.48
N LEU A 72 -4.69 6.08 -21.06
CA LEU A 72 -4.25 4.99 -21.93
C LEU A 72 -5.43 4.05 -22.18
N LEU A 73 -5.85 3.97 -23.44
CA LEU A 73 -6.91 3.07 -23.88
C LEU A 73 -6.28 1.87 -24.60
N ILE A 74 -6.55 0.65 -24.14
CA ILE A 74 -6.15 -0.58 -24.83
C ILE A 74 -7.43 -1.34 -25.20
N LEU A 75 -7.73 -1.41 -26.49
CA LEU A 75 -8.80 -2.24 -27.03
C LEU A 75 -8.20 -3.46 -27.72
N GLN A 76 -8.83 -4.60 -27.51
CA GLN A 76 -8.55 -5.82 -28.24
C GLN A 76 -9.89 -6.41 -28.67
N GLU A 77 -10.11 -6.51 -29.97
CA GLU A 77 -11.34 -7.00 -30.57
C GLU A 77 -11.02 -8.21 -31.44
N GLY A 78 -11.66 -9.35 -31.17
CA GLY A 78 -11.45 -10.60 -31.91
C GLY A 78 -11.64 -11.84 -31.03
N ILE A 79 -11.92 -12.98 -31.66
CA ILE A 79 -12.07 -14.26 -30.96
C ILE A 79 -10.68 -14.89 -30.82
N PRO A 80 -10.20 -15.20 -29.60
CA PRO A 80 -8.94 -15.90 -29.42
C PRO A 80 -9.11 -17.33 -29.94
N ARG A 81 -8.64 -17.58 -31.17
CA ARG A 81 -8.63 -18.91 -31.77
C ARG A 81 -7.19 -19.27 -32.10
N GLU A 82 -6.74 -20.40 -31.57
CA GLU A 82 -5.42 -20.96 -31.89
C GLU A 82 -5.29 -21.07 -33.43
N GLY A 83 -4.30 -20.38 -33.99
CA GLY A 83 -3.84 -20.59 -35.37
C GLY A 83 -4.23 -19.55 -36.43
N SER A 84 -5.30 -18.77 -36.25
CA SER A 84 -5.58 -17.50 -36.97
C SER A 84 -7.05 -17.13 -36.82
N GLY A 85 -7.29 -16.03 -36.14
CA GLY A 85 -8.57 -15.32 -36.16
C GLY A 85 -8.22 -13.85 -36.07
N PHE A 86 -8.71 -13.05 -37.03
CA PHE A 86 -8.49 -11.60 -37.04
C PHE A 86 -8.81 -11.03 -35.65
N GLY A 87 -7.77 -10.57 -34.98
CA GLY A 87 -7.84 -9.87 -33.71
C GLY A 87 -7.20 -8.51 -33.90
N GLU A 88 -8.00 -7.45 -33.84
CA GLU A 88 -7.50 -6.08 -33.91
C GLU A 88 -7.15 -5.62 -32.49
N ARG A 89 -5.91 -5.15 -32.30
CA ARG A 89 -5.49 -4.48 -31.07
C ARG A 89 -5.28 -3.01 -31.37
N ARG A 90 -6.04 -2.15 -30.71
CA ARG A 90 -5.87 -0.69 -30.75
C ARG A 90 -5.36 -0.22 -29.41
N TRP A 91 -4.41 0.69 -29.43
CA TRP A 91 -4.02 1.44 -28.25
C TRP A 91 -4.09 2.93 -28.58
N GLY A 92 -4.51 3.73 -27.61
CA GLY A 92 -4.67 5.17 -27.74
C GLY A 92 -4.17 5.86 -26.49
N ILE A 93 -3.56 7.04 -26.67
CA ILE A 93 -3.15 7.91 -25.57
C ILE A 93 -3.87 9.25 -25.78
N SER A 94 -4.65 9.69 -24.80
CA SER A 94 -5.36 10.97 -24.84
C SER A 94 -4.99 11.85 -23.65
N GLN A 95 -4.76 13.14 -23.89
CA GLN A 95 -4.51 14.13 -22.84
C GLN A 95 -5.24 15.42 -23.19
N SER A 96 -6.07 15.92 -22.27
CA SER A 96 -6.73 17.22 -22.39
C SER A 96 -5.87 18.31 -21.74
N LEU A 97 -5.69 19.43 -22.45
CA LEU A 97 -4.96 20.60 -21.98
C LEU A 97 -5.90 21.80 -22.02
N ASP A 98 -6.32 22.27 -20.86
CA ASP A 98 -7.10 23.51 -20.74
C ASP A 98 -6.14 24.68 -20.54
N PHE A 99 -6.24 25.70 -21.39
CA PHE A 99 -5.48 26.94 -21.26
C PHE A 99 -6.35 28.02 -20.61
N PRO A 100 -5.85 28.75 -19.59
CA PRO A 100 -6.55 29.92 -19.07
C PRO A 100 -6.60 31.02 -20.14
N LEU A 101 -7.76 31.69 -20.25
CA LEU A 101 -7.99 32.87 -21.10
C LEU A 101 -7.44 34.15 -20.46
#